data_AF-A0A2P8GH29-F1
#
_entry.id   AF-A0A2P8GH29-F1
#
_cell.length_a   1.000
_cell.length_b   1.000
_cell.length_c   1.000
_cell.angle_alpha   90.00
_cell.angle_beta   90.00
_cell.angle_gamma   90.00
#
_symmetry.space_group_name_H-M   'P 1'
#
loop_
_entity.id
_entity.type
_entity.pdbx_description
1 polymer ?
#
loop_
_entity_poly.entity_id
_entity_poly.type
_entity_poly.pdbx_seq_one_letter_code
_entity_poly.pdbx_strand_id
1 'polypeptide(L)'
;MINQNKSPLEVLTQYTDCFEDADETKSKLDLLLDTAMSCTDADDWSADERANLIFFCRQTQILLTTIFQLTEPLKNFSNFLNPSQHETI
;
A
#
# COMPACT_ATOMS: atom_id res chain seq x y z
N MET A 1 1.15 -14.13 -9.90
CA MET A 1 1.28 -15.10 -8.78
C MET A 1 2.18 -14.49 -7.73
N ILE A 2 1.68 -14.29 -6.51
CA ILE A 2 2.54 -13.94 -5.36
C ILE A 2 3.33 -15.20 -5.01
N ASN A 3 4.66 -15.14 -5.09
CA ASN A 3 5.52 -16.27 -4.79
C ASN A 3 5.55 -16.43 -3.25
N GLN A 4 4.89 -17.45 -2.71
CA GLN A 4 4.72 -17.64 -1.25
C GLN A 4 6.03 -17.90 -0.48
N ASN A 5 7.16 -18.02 -1.17
CA ASN A 5 8.47 -18.26 -0.58
C ASN A 5 9.27 -16.98 -0.27
N LYS A 6 8.75 -15.79 -0.60
CA LYS A 6 9.44 -14.51 -0.31
C LYS A 6 9.15 -14.04 1.11
N SER A 7 10.15 -13.52 1.80
CA SER A 7 9.95 -12.91 3.10
C SER A 7 9.06 -11.67 2.98
N PRO A 8 8.29 -11.31 4.02
CA PRO A 8 7.46 -10.10 3.98
C PRO A 8 8.25 -8.83 3.60
N LEU A 9 9.49 -8.70 4.08
CA LEU A 9 10.35 -7.57 3.75
C LEU A 9 10.77 -7.55 2.28
N GLU A 10 11.04 -8.71 1.67
CA GLU A 10 11.34 -8.80 0.23
C GLU A 10 10.14 -8.41 -0.63
N VAL A 11 8.93 -8.75 -0.21
CA VAL A 11 7.70 -8.36 -0.91
C VAL A 11 7.49 -6.86 -0.83
N LEU A 12 7.63 -6.27 0.36
CA LEU A 12 7.52 -4.82 0.55
C LEU A 12 8.60 -4.05 -0.21
N THR A 13 9.84 -4.54 -0.17
CA THR A 13 10.97 -4.00 -0.93
C THR A 13 10.68 -3.97 -2.41
N GLN A 14 10.28 -5.10 -3.00
CA GLN A 14 9.96 -5.16 -4.43
C GLN A 14 8.81 -4.21 -4.79
N TYR A 15 7.81 -4.09 -3.91
CA TYR A 15 6.73 -3.15 -4.13
C TYR A 15 7.23 -1.70 -4.14
N THR A 16 7.98 -1.26 -3.12
CA THR A 16 8.51 0.11 -3.07
C THR A 16 9.60 0.40 -4.10
N ASP A 17 10.27 -0.63 -4.62
CA ASP A 17 11.28 -0.45 -5.69
C ASP A 17 10.61 -0.31 -7.07
N CYS A 18 9.39 -0.85 -7.24
CA CYS A 18 8.62 -0.73 -8.49
C CYS A 18 7.80 0.56 -8.60
N PHE A 19 7.53 1.24 -7.48
CA PHE A 19 6.70 2.43 -7.43
C PHE A 19 7.45 3.55 -6.73
N GLU A 20 7.49 4.74 -7.33
CA GLU A 20 8.27 5.89 -6.80
C GLU A 20 7.72 6.38 -5.46
N ASP A 21 6.40 6.43 -5.33
CA ASP A 21 5.69 6.81 -4.11
C ASP A 21 4.28 6.18 -4.04
N ALA A 22 3.55 6.55 -2.99
CA ALA A 22 2.16 6.13 -2.80
C ALA A 22 1.13 7.10 -3.43
N ASP A 23 1.55 8.26 -3.91
CA ASP A 23 0.67 9.39 -4.22
C ASP A 23 -0.14 9.13 -5.50
N GLU A 24 0.45 8.52 -6.51
CA GLU A 24 -0.28 8.11 -7.72
C GLU A 24 -1.40 7.10 -7.37
N THR A 25 -1.10 6.13 -6.50
CA THR A 25 -2.09 5.11 -6.10
C THR A 25 -3.18 5.71 -5.21
N LYS A 26 -2.83 6.62 -4.29
CA LYS A 26 -3.81 7.35 -3.47
C LYS A 26 -4.75 8.19 -4.33
N SER A 27 -4.21 8.93 -5.29
CA SER A 27 -4.99 9.75 -6.22
C SER A 27 -5.98 8.90 -7.03
N LYS A 28 -5.57 7.70 -7.48
CA LYS A 28 -6.47 6.75 -8.15
C LYS A 28 -7.57 6.23 -7.23
N LEU A 29 -7.29 6.00 -5.95
CA LEU A 29 -8.29 5.60 -4.95
C LEU A 29 -9.30 6.73 -4.67
N ASP A 30 -8.83 7.98 -4.61
CA ASP A 30 -9.70 9.15 -4.47
C ASP A 30 -10.60 9.30 -5.69
N LEU A 31 -10.04 9.21 -6.91
CA LEU A 31 -10.83 9.27 -8.14
C LEU A 31 -11.88 8.17 -8.22
N LEU A 32 -11.53 6.93 -7.82
CA LEU A 32 -12.47 5.82 -7.75
C LEU A 32 -13.61 6.10 -6.77
N LEU A 33 -13.27 6.62 -5.58
CA LEU A 33 -14.27 6.97 -4.58
C LEU A 33 -15.19 8.10 -5.07
N ASP A 34 -14.63 9.16 -5.64
CA ASP A 34 -15.40 10.29 -6.17
C ASP A 34 -16.32 9.84 -7.31
N THR A 35 -15.81 8.99 -8.21
CA THR A 35 -16.60 8.42 -9.31
C THR A 35 -17.72 7.55 -8.79
N ALA A 36 -17.44 6.69 -7.81
CA ALA A 36 -18.44 5.83 -7.17
C ALA A 36 -19.53 6.68 -6.51
N MET A 37 -19.17 7.69 -5.71
CA MET A 37 -20.11 8.55 -4.99
C MET A 37 -20.91 9.49 -5.92
N SER A 38 -20.42 9.73 -7.13
CA SER A 38 -21.10 10.55 -8.15
C SER A 38 -21.92 9.72 -9.15
N CYS A 39 -21.90 8.39 -9.03
CA CYS A 39 -22.68 7.49 -9.87
C CYS A 39 -24.16 7.55 -9.48
N THR A 40 -25.05 7.48 -10.47
CA THR A 40 -26.50 7.41 -10.23
C THR A 40 -26.88 6.18 -9.40
N ASP A 41 -26.14 5.08 -9.56
CA ASP A 41 -26.38 3.85 -8.79
C ASP A 41 -26.03 4.03 -7.31
N ALA A 42 -25.21 5.02 -6.96
CA ALA A 42 -24.88 5.31 -5.58
C ALA A 42 -26.06 5.93 -4.83
N ASP A 43 -27.06 6.49 -5.54
CA ASP A 43 -28.30 6.99 -4.92
C ASP A 43 -29.09 5.87 -4.25
N ASP A 44 -28.99 4.64 -4.77
CA ASP A 44 -29.63 3.45 -4.21
C ASP A 44 -28.86 2.82 -3.05
N TRP A 45 -27.61 3.24 -2.82
CA TRP A 45 -26.80 2.71 -1.73
C TRP A 45 -27.30 3.19 -0.37
N SER A 46 -27.34 2.26 0.58
CA SER A 46 -27.53 2.56 1.99
C SER A 46 -26.38 3.41 2.55
N ALA A 47 -26.64 4.06 3.68
CA ALA A 47 -25.62 4.81 4.40
C ALA A 47 -24.42 3.93 4.78
N ASP A 48 -24.67 2.67 5.14
CA ASP A 48 -23.62 1.71 5.54
C ASP A 48 -22.74 1.30 4.36
N GLU A 49 -23.32 1.06 3.17
CA GLU A 49 -22.56 0.73 1.97
C GLU A 49 -21.62 1.87 1.57
N ARG A 50 -22.12 3.11 1.58
CA ARG A 50 -21.30 4.31 1.32
C ARG A 50 -20.19 4.45 2.37
N ALA A 51 -20.52 4.28 3.65
CA ALA A 51 -19.55 4.38 4.74
C ALA A 51 -18.44 3.31 4.62
N ASN A 52 -18.81 2.07 4.28
CA ASN A 52 -17.87 0.97 4.11
C ASN A 52 -16.89 1.23 2.97
N LEU A 53 -17.35 1.74 1.83
CA LEU A 53 -16.47 2.07 0.70
C LEU A 53 -15.49 3.21 1.05
N ILE A 54 -16.00 4.30 1.65
CA ILE A 54 -15.17 5.42 2.12
C ILE A 54 -14.13 4.91 3.11
N PHE A 55 -14.54 4.05 4.05
CA PHE A 55 -13.65 3.46 5.04
C PHE A 55 -12.56 2.61 4.39
N PHE A 56 -12.93 1.73 3.45
CA PHE A 56 -11.98 0.89 2.72
C PHE A 56 -10.92 1.70 1.96
N CYS A 57 -11.34 2.74 1.21
CA CYS A 57 -10.39 3.59 0.48
C CYS A 57 -9.43 4.29 1.45
N ARG A 58 -9.94 4.87 2.55
CA ARG A 58 -9.10 5.53 3.57
C ARG A 58 -8.11 4.59 4.22
N GLN A 59 -8.53 3.39 4.65
CA GLN A 59 -7.63 2.41 5.26
C GLN A 59 -6.55 1.94 4.27
N THR A 60 -6.90 1.79 3.00
CA THR A 60 -5.93 1.44 1.95
C THR A 60 -4.88 2.54 1.76
N GLN A 61 -5.27 3.81 1.76
CA GLN A 61 -4.33 4.93 1.66
C GLN A 61 -3.38 5.01 2.87
N ILE A 62 -3.90 4.73 4.08
CA ILE A 62 -3.08 4.64 5.30
C ILE A 62 -2.06 3.50 5.15
N LEU A 63 -2.51 2.30 4.75
CA LEU A 63 -1.64 1.15 4.53
C LEU A 63 -0.53 1.46 3.53
N LEU A 64 -0.86 2.07 2.38
CA LEU A 64 0.13 2.47 1.38
C LEU A 64 1.16 3.43 1.97
N THR A 65 0.72 4.45 2.71
CA THR A 65 1.63 5.38 3.39
C THR A 65 2.56 4.66 4.36
N THR A 66 2.01 3.76 5.17
CA THR A 66 2.78 2.97 6.14
C THR A 66 3.81 2.07 5.46
N ILE A 67 3.47 1.43 4.33
CA ILE A 67 4.40 0.60 3.55
C ILE A 67 5.62 1.43 3.14
N PHE A 68 5.41 2.58 2.50
CA PHE A 68 6.53 3.42 2.03
C PHE A 68 7.35 4.03 3.17
N GLN A 69 6.71 4.35 4.31
CA GLN A 69 7.42 4.89 5.47
C GLN A 69 8.25 3.84 6.22
N LEU A 70 7.78 2.59 6.28
CA LEU A 70 8.42 1.54 7.09
C LEU A 70 9.41 0.68 6.32
N THR A 71 9.28 0.58 4.99
CA THR A 71 10.11 -0.37 4.22
C THR A 71 11.60 -0.07 4.34
N GLU A 72 12.02 1.19 4.19
CA GLU A 72 13.43 1.57 4.31
C GLU A 72 13.98 1.41 5.74
N PRO A 73 13.30 1.86 6.80
CA PRO A 73 13.68 1.53 8.18
C PRO A 73 13.83 0.03 8.45
N LEU A 74 12.93 -0.79 7.93
CA LEU A 74 12.96 -2.24 8.11
C LEU A 74 14.11 -2.91 7.34
N LYS A 75 14.40 -2.45 6.11
CA LYS A 75 15.60 -2.87 5.35
C LYS A 75 16.86 -2.61 6.17
N ASN A 76 17.02 -1.39 6.69
CA ASN A 76 18.20 -0.99 7.47
C ASN A 76 18.32 -1.79 8.78
N PHE A 77 17.21 -2.02 9.49
CA PHE A 77 17.21 -2.84 10.70
C PHE A 77 17.57 -4.31 10.41
N SER A 78 17.04 -4.89 9.33
CA SER A 78 17.38 -6.26 8.93
C SER A 78 18.87 -6.40 8.60
N ASN A 79 19.44 -5.42 7.89
CA ASN A 79 20.87 -5.38 7.56
C ASN A 79 21.74 -5.22 8.82
N PHE A 80 21.28 -4.44 9.81
CA PHE A 80 21.96 -4.31 11.10
C PHE A 80 22.02 -5.64 11.87
N LEU A 81 20.95 -6.44 11.82
CA LEU A 81 20.92 -7.75 12.48
C LEU A 81 21.72 -8.83 11.74
N ASN A 82 21.90 -8.70 10.42
CA ASN A 82 22.63 -9.66 9.58
C ASN A 82 23.73 -8.98 8.73
N PRO A 83 24.81 -8.46 9.35
CA PRO A 83 25.85 -7.70 8.64
C PRO A 83 26.72 -8.54 7.68
N SER A 84 26.71 -9.87 7.79
CA SER A 84 27.59 -10.79 7.03
C SER A 84 27.26 -10.94 5.54
N GLN A 85 26.22 -10.27 5.02
CA GLN A 85 25.89 -10.28 3.59
C GLN A 85 26.47 -9.10 2.79
N HIS A 86 27.20 -8.18 3.44
CA HIS A 86 27.78 -6.99 2.79
C HIS A 86 29.30 -7.06 2.55
N GLU A 87 29.95 -8.20 2.82
CA GLU A 87 31.34 -8.42 2.43
C GLU A 87 31.42 -9.35 1.21
N THR A 88 31.37 -8.77 0.02
CA THR A 88 32.18 -9.28 -1.09
C THR A 88 32.60 -8.12 -1.97
N ILE A 89 33.92 -8.02 -2.11
CA ILE A 89 34.75 -6.98 -2.72
C ILE A 89 34.38 -6.71 -4.18
#